data_AF-A0A9D7E9P6-F1
#
_entry.id   AF-A0A9D7E9P6-F1
#
_cell.length_a   1.000
_cell.length_b   1.000
_cell.length_c   1.000
_cell.angle_alpha   90.00
_cell.angle_beta   90.00
_cell.angle_gamma   90.00
#
_symmetry.space_group_name_H-M   'P 1'
#
loop_
_entity.id
_entity.type
_entity.pdbx_description
1 polymer ?
#
loop_
_entity_poly.entity_id
_entity_poly.type
_entity_poly.pdbx_seq_one_letter_code
_entity_poly.pdbx_strand_id
1 'polypeptide(L)'
;MSAQGPPVPPLTTPVLFICFNRIGPAQQVFEAIRAARPSKLYFACDGPRNEAEQVRCDEVRALAKQVDWPCELRTRFNERNLGLRKGVSSAIDWFFQHEPEGIVLEDDTLPVPSFFQFCQEMLERYRHDQRIWVVMGNNLMDDWAGQKDGSYYFSAHGYGAPWGWASWRRVWAHYDVDMGAWPALKASNTLKDFFLNADEEYDVHSMFDYVHAGKMNSWSYQLDITRVMNHGLNILPHTNLVRNIGFGDDGTHTVGLDDPRNKDTARDIAFPLQHPRFIMLDASRDAEYFKRFIGSTKMYRVKIALIDMVGEGRDGDAHVERIVRKGLRPDRRTTVIRKRDLVDLLFLIGFAVYGLGNYIGLKQGLSKGLILSNLPFLAILLFYAVDAVYRKRIGNMLSGTYWLCMLYIGSLMASMFVGLRGGIPGLNSGNVLLSCLLFAAPFNAAVVVQFYHRDDDHFSFSTLLLKSLGLLIAINLLGYVAGIRSFGHSFEGRANFPFIRGIYTGAHVLSIISLMLLFHLRDFTKRPLSFSLIACALMLNLAMMMSINSRLSLMIFLLLAVMFLTRAIKVAWAVYHLVVHHAPAAHVLVARLSVP
;
A
#
# COMPACT_ATOMS: atom_id res chain seq x y z
N MET A 1 11.42 30.90 -43.20
CA MET A 1 11.15 29.54 -43.73
C MET A 1 11.70 28.56 -42.71
N SER A 2 10.84 28.03 -41.83
CA SER A 2 11.26 27.00 -40.88
C SER A 2 11.55 25.72 -41.65
N ALA A 3 12.75 25.18 -41.46
CA ALA A 3 13.15 23.90 -42.03
C ALA A 3 12.24 22.81 -41.46
N GLN A 4 11.27 22.35 -42.25
CA GLN A 4 10.59 21.09 -42.00
C GLN A 4 11.66 20.00 -42.13
N GLY A 5 11.90 19.27 -41.04
CA GLY A 5 12.76 18.09 -41.06
C GLY A 5 12.26 17.06 -42.08
N PRO A 6 13.06 16.03 -42.39
CA PRO A 6 12.66 14.99 -43.33
C PRO A 6 11.30 14.39 -42.94
N PRO A 7 10.43 14.07 -43.91
CA PRO A 7 9.14 13.48 -43.63
C PRO A 7 9.30 12.17 -42.87
N VAL A 8 8.59 12.04 -41.75
CA VAL A 8 8.53 10.80 -40.96
C VAL A 8 7.94 9.70 -41.85
N PRO A 9 8.63 8.55 -42.03
CA PRO A 9 8.11 7.48 -42.87
C PRO A 9 6.76 6.98 -42.33
N PRO A 10 5.80 6.63 -43.20
CA PRO A 10 4.48 6.18 -42.76
C PRO A 10 4.59 4.91 -41.91
N LEU A 11 3.73 4.79 -40.89
CA LEU A 11 3.66 3.63 -40.03
C LEU A 11 2.96 2.47 -40.76
N THR A 12 3.74 1.46 -41.11
CA THR A 12 3.27 0.22 -41.75
C THR A 12 3.05 -0.91 -40.75
N THR A 13 3.66 -0.80 -39.56
CA THR A 13 3.52 -1.77 -38.48
C THR A 13 2.09 -1.78 -37.92
N PRO A 14 1.44 -2.97 -37.81
CA PRO A 14 0.12 -3.09 -37.17
C PRO A 14 0.16 -2.70 -35.69
N VAL A 15 -0.92 -2.08 -35.21
CA VAL A 15 -1.08 -1.68 -33.81
C VAL A 15 -2.26 -2.41 -33.19
N LEU A 16 -2.07 -3.02 -32.02
CA LEU A 16 -3.10 -3.54 -31.14
C LEU A 16 -3.34 -2.52 -30.00
N PHE A 17 -4.58 -2.10 -29.83
CA PHE A 17 -5.03 -1.27 -28.74
C PHE A 17 -5.99 -2.06 -27.85
N ILE A 18 -5.61 -2.26 -26.59
CA ILE A 18 -6.34 -3.08 -25.61
C ILE A 18 -6.95 -2.17 -24.55
N CYS A 19 -8.27 -2.22 -24.42
CA CYS A 19 -9.00 -1.34 -23.52
C CYS A 19 -9.96 -2.10 -22.60
N PHE A 20 -10.41 -1.43 -21.55
CA PHE A 20 -11.53 -1.88 -20.75
C PHE A 20 -12.61 -0.80 -20.60
N ASN A 21 -12.63 -0.05 -19.49
CA ASN A 21 -13.75 0.83 -19.12
C ASN A 21 -13.32 2.24 -18.70
N ARG A 22 -12.10 2.66 -19.06
CA ARG A 22 -11.53 3.97 -18.70
C ARG A 22 -11.44 4.90 -19.92
N ILE A 23 -12.54 5.58 -20.24
CA ILE A 23 -12.62 6.46 -21.43
C ILE A 23 -11.59 7.60 -21.42
N GLY A 24 -11.28 8.21 -20.28
CA GLY A 24 -10.35 9.35 -20.20
C GLY A 24 -8.93 9.02 -20.68
N PRO A 25 -8.25 8.04 -20.05
CA PRO A 25 -6.98 7.51 -20.54
C PRO A 25 -7.07 6.94 -21.96
N ALA A 26 -8.10 6.12 -22.24
CA ALA A 26 -8.25 5.47 -23.54
C ALA A 26 -8.32 6.46 -24.70
N GLN A 27 -9.05 7.57 -24.55
CA GLN A 27 -9.11 8.61 -25.58
C GLN A 27 -7.73 9.21 -25.86
N GLN A 28 -6.92 9.48 -24.83
CA GLN A 28 -5.59 10.07 -25.02
C GLN A 28 -4.66 9.13 -25.79
N VAL A 29 -4.66 7.84 -25.44
CA VAL A 29 -3.87 6.83 -26.17
C VAL A 29 -4.39 6.67 -27.60
N PHE A 30 -5.72 6.66 -27.79
CA PHE A 30 -6.33 6.58 -29.11
C PHE A 30 -5.95 7.78 -30.00
N GLU A 31 -5.94 9.01 -29.48
CA GLU A 31 -5.52 10.19 -30.26
C GLU A 31 -4.04 10.09 -30.68
N ALA A 32 -3.17 9.52 -29.84
CA ALA A 32 -1.78 9.27 -30.23
C ALA A 32 -1.68 8.23 -31.36
N ILE A 33 -2.48 7.16 -31.30
CA ILE A 33 -2.57 6.15 -32.38
C ILE A 33 -3.13 6.78 -33.66
N ARG A 34 -4.19 7.58 -33.56
CA ARG A 34 -4.81 8.31 -34.68
C ARG A 34 -3.85 9.29 -35.34
N ALA A 35 -2.99 9.95 -34.55
CA ALA A 35 -1.93 10.81 -35.09
C ALA A 35 -0.86 10.01 -35.85
N ALA A 36 -0.53 8.80 -35.38
CA ALA A 36 0.44 7.91 -36.04
C ALA A 36 -0.11 7.22 -37.30
N ARG A 37 -1.44 7.14 -37.45
CA ARG A 37 -2.14 6.60 -38.63
C ARG A 37 -1.62 5.23 -39.09
N PRO A 38 -1.62 4.19 -38.23
CA PRO A 38 -1.22 2.85 -38.66
C PRO A 38 -2.13 2.36 -39.79
N SER A 39 -1.56 1.65 -40.76
CA SER A 39 -2.32 1.04 -41.86
C SER A 39 -3.27 -0.06 -41.40
N LYS A 40 -3.01 -0.68 -40.24
CA LYS A 40 -3.84 -1.69 -39.59
C LYS A 40 -3.97 -1.40 -38.10
N LEU A 41 -5.21 -1.37 -37.60
CA LEU A 41 -5.52 -1.19 -36.19
C LEU A 41 -6.39 -2.35 -35.71
N TYR A 42 -5.93 -3.02 -34.67
CA TYR A 42 -6.65 -4.03 -33.92
C TYR A 42 -7.16 -3.38 -32.64
N PHE A 43 -8.47 -3.27 -32.47
CA PHE A 43 -9.08 -2.65 -31.29
C PHE A 43 -9.76 -3.73 -30.46
N ALA A 44 -9.16 -4.11 -29.33
CA ALA A 44 -9.73 -5.05 -28.37
C ALA A 44 -10.30 -4.31 -27.16
N CYS A 45 -11.53 -4.64 -26.75
CA CYS A 45 -12.13 -4.11 -25.52
C CYS A 45 -12.74 -5.25 -24.71
N ASP A 46 -12.34 -5.38 -23.44
CA ASP A 46 -12.94 -6.38 -22.56
C ASP A 46 -14.42 -6.05 -22.25
N GLY A 47 -15.16 -7.02 -21.70
CA GLY A 47 -16.56 -6.86 -21.34
C GLY A 47 -16.74 -6.28 -19.95
N PRO A 48 -17.92 -5.72 -19.63
CA PRO A 48 -18.23 -5.20 -18.30
C PRO A 48 -18.31 -6.31 -17.24
N ARG A 49 -18.08 -5.95 -15.98
CA ARG A 49 -18.25 -6.87 -14.83
C ARG A 49 -19.67 -6.85 -14.28
N ASN A 50 -20.40 -5.77 -14.53
CA ASN A 50 -21.77 -5.52 -14.09
C ASN A 50 -22.45 -4.50 -15.01
N GLU A 51 -23.76 -4.34 -14.90
CA GLU A 51 -24.55 -3.44 -15.76
C GLU A 51 -24.10 -1.97 -15.67
N ALA A 52 -23.61 -1.51 -14.51
CA ALA A 52 -23.14 -0.13 -14.35
C ALA A 52 -21.85 0.15 -15.16
N GLU A 53 -21.05 -0.88 -15.46
CA GLU A 53 -19.85 -0.77 -16.30
C GLU A 53 -20.14 -0.84 -17.79
N GLN A 54 -21.34 -1.29 -18.19
CA GLN A 54 -21.74 -1.43 -19.59
C GLN A 54 -21.58 -0.09 -20.34
N VAL A 55 -22.11 0.99 -19.77
CA VAL A 55 -22.05 2.35 -20.36
C VAL A 55 -20.59 2.77 -20.59
N ARG A 56 -19.71 2.56 -19.62
CA ARG A 56 -18.28 2.92 -19.74
C ARG A 56 -17.56 2.10 -20.80
N CYS A 57 -17.87 0.81 -20.92
CA CYS A 57 -17.32 -0.04 -21.97
C CYS A 57 -17.81 0.42 -23.36
N ASP A 58 -19.08 0.79 -23.48
CA ASP A 58 -19.65 1.26 -24.74
C ASP A 58 -19.06 2.60 -25.20
N GLU A 59 -18.76 3.51 -24.27
CA GLU A 59 -18.02 4.75 -24.54
C GLU A 59 -16.62 4.45 -25.12
N VAL A 60 -15.88 3.52 -24.51
CA VAL A 60 -14.56 3.11 -24.99
C VAL A 60 -14.64 2.44 -26.36
N ARG A 61 -15.63 1.56 -26.58
CA ARG A 61 -15.86 0.90 -27.89
C ARG A 61 -16.21 1.89 -28.99
N ALA A 62 -16.85 3.01 -28.64
CA ALA A 62 -17.20 4.05 -29.60
C ALA A 62 -15.97 4.75 -30.21
N LEU A 63 -14.80 4.69 -29.55
CA LEU A 63 -13.53 5.19 -30.12
C LEU A 63 -13.19 4.51 -31.44
N ALA A 64 -13.50 3.23 -31.61
CA ALA A 64 -13.27 2.51 -32.86
C ALA A 64 -14.01 3.13 -34.06
N LYS A 65 -15.11 3.86 -33.83
CA LYS A 65 -15.86 4.57 -34.87
C LYS A 65 -15.20 5.89 -35.29
N GLN A 66 -14.21 6.37 -34.54
CA GLN A 66 -13.49 7.62 -34.80
C GLN A 66 -12.25 7.42 -35.69
N VAL A 67 -12.03 6.19 -36.19
CA VAL A 67 -10.96 5.90 -37.16
C VAL A 67 -11.30 6.56 -38.49
N ASP A 68 -10.61 7.67 -38.79
CA ASP A 68 -10.88 8.56 -39.92
C ASP A 68 -9.71 8.66 -40.93
N TRP A 69 -8.77 7.72 -40.85
CA TRP A 69 -7.65 7.57 -41.79
C TRP A 69 -7.74 6.24 -42.54
N PRO A 70 -7.02 6.07 -43.68
CA PRO A 70 -6.96 4.79 -44.39
C PRO A 70 -6.36 3.70 -43.49
N CYS A 71 -7.23 2.84 -42.94
CA CYS A 71 -6.88 1.85 -41.94
C CYS A 71 -7.74 0.59 -42.10
N GLU A 72 -7.10 -0.57 -42.10
CA GLU A 72 -7.81 -1.84 -41.87
C GLU A 72 -8.09 -1.96 -40.37
N LEU A 73 -9.32 -1.61 -39.97
CA LEU A 73 -9.77 -1.72 -38.58
C LEU A 73 -10.35 -3.12 -38.32
N ARG A 74 -9.81 -3.83 -37.33
CA ARG A 74 -10.39 -5.06 -36.80
C ARG A 74 -10.76 -4.84 -35.34
N THR A 75 -11.97 -5.22 -34.95
CA THR A 75 -12.44 -5.04 -33.58
C THR A 75 -12.71 -6.39 -32.91
N ARG A 76 -12.46 -6.46 -31.60
CA ARG A 76 -12.82 -7.59 -30.76
C ARG A 76 -13.37 -7.09 -29.44
N PHE A 77 -14.67 -7.29 -29.21
CA PHE A 77 -15.34 -6.87 -27.98
C PHE A 77 -15.87 -8.09 -27.23
N ASN A 78 -15.42 -8.30 -26.00
CA ASN A 78 -15.93 -9.38 -25.17
C ASN A 78 -17.28 -8.99 -24.55
N GLU A 79 -18.21 -9.93 -24.43
CA GLU A 79 -19.50 -9.68 -23.77
C GLU A 79 -19.38 -9.59 -22.25
N ARG A 80 -18.39 -10.29 -21.66
CA ARG A 80 -18.15 -10.35 -20.22
C ARG A 80 -16.68 -10.07 -19.92
N ASN A 81 -16.41 -9.52 -18.73
CA ASN A 81 -15.04 -9.27 -18.28
C ASN A 81 -14.28 -10.59 -18.12
N LEU A 82 -13.17 -10.74 -18.84
CA LEU A 82 -12.25 -11.88 -18.68
C LEU A 82 -11.15 -11.59 -17.65
N GLY A 83 -11.02 -10.33 -17.22
CA GLY A 83 -10.02 -9.87 -16.27
C GLY A 83 -8.64 -9.69 -16.90
N LEU A 84 -7.69 -9.14 -16.15
CA LEU A 84 -6.41 -8.69 -16.72
C LEU A 84 -5.61 -9.83 -17.37
N ARG A 85 -5.40 -10.95 -16.68
CA ARG A 85 -4.60 -12.09 -17.18
C ARG A 85 -5.14 -12.64 -18.49
N LYS A 86 -6.43 -13.00 -18.55
CA LYS A 86 -7.04 -13.66 -19.72
C LYS A 86 -7.50 -12.67 -20.79
N GLY A 87 -8.03 -11.51 -20.38
CA GLY A 87 -8.49 -10.47 -21.30
C GLY A 87 -7.35 -9.95 -22.16
N VAL A 88 -6.24 -9.56 -21.54
CA VAL A 88 -5.07 -9.04 -22.27
C VAL A 88 -4.39 -10.14 -23.08
N SER A 89 -4.09 -11.30 -22.47
CA SER A 89 -3.38 -12.36 -23.20
C SER A 89 -4.17 -12.86 -24.41
N SER A 90 -5.49 -13.01 -24.30
CA SER A 90 -6.30 -13.47 -25.42
C SER A 90 -6.42 -12.43 -26.53
N ALA A 91 -6.39 -11.12 -26.21
CA ALA A 91 -6.35 -10.06 -27.21
C ALA A 91 -5.02 -10.11 -28.01
N ILE A 92 -3.91 -10.36 -27.32
CA ILE A 92 -2.59 -10.51 -27.93
C ILE A 92 -2.52 -11.81 -28.77
N ASP A 93 -3.10 -12.92 -28.29
CA ASP A 93 -3.23 -14.17 -29.07
C ASP A 93 -3.94 -13.90 -30.40
N TRP A 94 -5.08 -13.22 -30.35
CA TRP A 94 -5.84 -12.86 -31.54
C TRP A 94 -5.05 -11.95 -32.48
N PHE A 95 -4.30 -11.00 -31.96
CA PHE A 95 -3.46 -10.13 -32.78
C PHE A 95 -2.36 -10.91 -33.50
N PHE A 96 -1.57 -11.70 -32.77
CA PHE A 96 -0.47 -12.46 -33.36
C PHE A 96 -0.93 -13.67 -34.18
N GLN A 97 -2.17 -14.14 -34.06
CA GLN A 97 -2.73 -15.08 -35.05
C GLN A 97 -2.78 -14.48 -36.47
N HIS A 98 -2.95 -13.16 -36.58
CA HIS A 98 -3.09 -12.47 -37.86
C HIS A 98 -1.81 -11.79 -38.33
N GLU A 99 -1.05 -11.19 -37.41
CA GLU A 99 0.15 -10.42 -37.75
C GLU A 99 1.44 -11.13 -37.30
N PRO A 100 2.53 -11.12 -38.10
CA PRO A 100 3.80 -11.72 -37.71
C PRO A 100 4.55 -10.90 -36.66
N GLU A 101 4.22 -9.61 -36.54
CA GLU A 101 4.79 -8.67 -35.58
C GLU A 101 3.87 -7.45 -35.44
N GLY A 102 4.07 -6.67 -34.38
CA GLY A 102 3.35 -5.43 -34.21
C GLY A 102 3.55 -4.76 -32.86
N ILE A 103 2.88 -3.61 -32.70
CA ILE A 103 2.88 -2.76 -31.51
C ILE A 103 1.64 -3.08 -30.67
N VAL A 104 1.80 -3.13 -29.35
CA VAL A 104 0.73 -3.35 -28.38
C VAL A 104 0.70 -2.18 -27.39
N LEU A 105 -0.47 -1.54 -27.27
CA LEU A 105 -0.76 -0.45 -26.35
C LEU A 105 -1.98 -0.81 -25.50
N GLU A 106 -1.93 -0.50 -24.21
CA GLU A 106 -3.08 -0.57 -23.29
C GLU A 106 -3.73 0.82 -23.16
N ASP A 107 -4.94 0.88 -22.59
CA ASP A 107 -5.73 2.12 -22.45
C ASP A 107 -5.06 3.21 -21.60
N ASP A 108 -3.98 2.89 -20.89
CA ASP A 108 -3.24 3.82 -20.04
C ASP A 108 -1.76 3.99 -20.40
N THR A 109 -1.31 3.48 -21.55
CA THR A 109 0.07 3.60 -21.99
C THR A 109 0.17 4.67 -23.09
N LEU A 110 0.35 5.94 -22.73
CA LEU A 110 0.39 7.08 -23.65
C LEU A 110 1.76 7.21 -24.34
N PRO A 111 1.88 6.92 -25.66
CA PRO A 111 3.15 7.03 -26.36
C PRO A 111 3.42 8.45 -26.86
N VAL A 112 4.70 8.82 -26.96
CA VAL A 112 5.14 10.00 -27.74
C VAL A 112 5.25 9.65 -29.23
N PRO A 113 5.21 10.61 -30.17
CA PRO A 113 5.22 10.33 -31.62
C PRO A 113 6.35 9.40 -32.10
N SER A 114 7.58 9.62 -31.64
CA SER A 114 8.74 8.80 -32.02
C SER A 114 8.70 7.35 -31.54
N PHE A 115 7.82 7.00 -30.60
CA PHE A 115 7.62 5.61 -30.15
C PHE A 115 7.29 4.68 -31.32
N PHE A 116 6.37 5.10 -32.19
CA PHE A 116 5.90 4.27 -33.31
C PHE A 116 7.01 3.99 -34.31
N GLN A 117 7.79 5.02 -34.67
CA GLN A 117 8.92 4.88 -35.57
C GLN A 117 10.03 4.04 -34.94
N PHE A 118 10.29 4.21 -33.64
CA PHE A 118 11.26 3.40 -32.89
C PHE A 118 10.88 1.91 -32.93
N CYS A 119 9.63 1.58 -32.62
CA CYS A 119 9.15 0.20 -32.70
C CYS A 119 9.25 -0.37 -34.12
N GLN A 120 8.84 0.37 -35.15
CA GLN A 120 8.93 -0.09 -36.54
C GLN A 120 10.39 -0.41 -36.95
N GLU A 121 11.34 0.47 -36.61
CA GLU A 121 12.75 0.25 -36.94
C GLU A 121 13.35 -0.94 -36.18
N MET A 122 13.00 -1.13 -34.91
CA MET A 122 13.46 -2.27 -34.11
C MET A 122 12.84 -3.60 -34.55
N LEU A 123 11.55 -3.60 -34.89
CA LEU A 123 10.86 -4.79 -35.41
C LEU A 123 11.51 -5.27 -36.71
N GLU A 124 11.78 -4.35 -37.64
CA GLU A 124 12.44 -4.66 -38.90
C GLU A 124 13.86 -5.18 -38.68
N ARG A 125 14.65 -4.46 -37.86
CA ARG A 125 16.06 -4.79 -37.63
C ARG A 125 16.27 -6.17 -36.97
N TYR A 126 15.42 -6.52 -36.01
CA TYR A 126 15.58 -7.74 -35.19
C TYR A 126 14.55 -8.83 -35.52
N ARG A 127 13.88 -8.72 -36.67
CA ARG A 127 12.87 -9.68 -37.14
C ARG A 127 13.33 -11.14 -37.04
N HIS A 128 14.56 -11.40 -37.42
CA HIS A 128 15.15 -12.74 -37.48
C HIS A 128 16.07 -13.07 -36.30
N ASP A 129 16.31 -12.13 -35.38
CA ASP A 129 17.19 -12.35 -34.24
C ASP A 129 16.41 -12.99 -33.07
N GLN A 130 16.63 -14.28 -32.85
CA GLN A 130 15.93 -15.06 -31.82
C GLN A 130 16.31 -14.65 -30.38
N ARG A 131 17.38 -13.86 -30.20
CA ARG A 131 17.77 -13.35 -28.90
C ARG A 131 16.86 -12.21 -28.44
N ILE A 132 16.19 -11.51 -29.37
CA ILE A 132 15.41 -10.32 -29.06
C ILE A 132 13.92 -10.65 -28.95
N TRP A 133 13.35 -10.29 -27.80
CA TRP A 133 12.01 -10.69 -27.39
C TRP A 133 11.01 -9.55 -27.42
N VAL A 134 11.28 -8.47 -26.67
CA VAL A 134 10.36 -7.34 -26.55
C VAL A 134 11.09 -6.04 -26.85
N VAL A 135 10.46 -5.18 -27.65
CA VAL A 135 10.85 -3.77 -27.80
C VAL A 135 9.96 -2.98 -26.85
N MET A 136 10.53 -2.47 -25.77
CA MET A 136 9.81 -1.71 -24.75
C MET A 136 9.74 -0.24 -25.14
N GLY A 137 8.62 0.43 -24.85
CA GLY A 137 8.47 1.88 -25.02
C GLY A 137 8.88 2.66 -23.78
N ASN A 138 8.62 2.11 -22.59
CA ASN A 138 8.98 2.78 -21.34
C ASN A 138 10.42 2.52 -20.91
N ASN A 139 11.02 3.54 -20.29
CA ASN A 139 12.28 3.39 -19.57
C ASN A 139 12.24 4.18 -18.26
N LEU A 140 12.11 3.47 -17.13
CA LEU A 140 12.09 4.06 -15.80
C LEU A 140 13.47 4.44 -15.26
N MET A 141 14.54 4.06 -15.96
CA MET A 141 15.94 4.40 -15.66
C MET A 141 16.49 5.40 -16.69
N ASP A 142 15.64 6.29 -17.19
CA ASP A 142 15.99 7.39 -18.11
C ASP A 142 16.99 8.41 -17.52
N ASP A 143 17.12 8.42 -16.19
CA ASP A 143 18.08 9.17 -15.38
C ASP A 143 19.44 8.47 -15.19
N TRP A 144 19.67 7.32 -15.84
CA TRP A 144 20.92 6.57 -15.71
C TRP A 144 22.14 7.37 -16.19
N ALA A 145 23.14 7.48 -15.29
CA ALA A 145 24.38 8.22 -15.51
C ALA A 145 25.52 7.38 -16.11
N GLY A 146 25.35 6.06 -16.24
CA GLY A 146 26.35 5.18 -16.86
C GLY A 146 26.51 5.45 -18.36
N GLN A 147 27.53 4.85 -18.95
CA GLN A 147 27.82 4.99 -20.39
C GLN A 147 26.62 4.53 -21.23
N LYS A 148 26.28 5.34 -22.24
CA LYS A 148 25.22 5.04 -23.21
C LYS A 148 25.89 4.73 -24.55
N ASP A 149 25.71 3.53 -25.06
CA ASP A 149 26.16 3.14 -26.41
C ASP A 149 24.94 3.05 -27.32
N GLY A 150 24.65 4.13 -28.04
CA GLY A 150 23.51 4.22 -28.95
C GLY A 150 22.24 4.86 -28.37
N SER A 151 21.13 4.67 -29.08
CA SER A 151 19.78 5.22 -28.79
C SER A 151 18.95 4.31 -27.87
N TYR A 152 19.32 3.04 -27.75
CA TYR A 152 18.67 2.02 -26.93
C TYR A 152 19.72 1.06 -26.35
N TYR A 153 19.33 0.21 -25.42
CA TYR A 153 20.20 -0.81 -24.81
C TYR A 153 19.46 -2.13 -24.67
N PHE A 154 20.19 -3.21 -24.40
CA PHE A 154 19.62 -4.54 -24.17
C PHE A 154 19.56 -4.85 -22.68
N SER A 155 18.47 -5.48 -22.28
CA SER A 155 18.11 -5.70 -20.90
C SER A 155 17.49 -7.08 -20.70
N ALA A 156 17.78 -7.70 -19.56
CA ALA A 156 17.06 -8.86 -19.05
C ALA A 156 15.82 -8.43 -18.24
N HIS A 157 15.59 -7.12 -18.10
CA HIS A 157 14.44 -6.57 -17.40
C HIS A 157 13.12 -6.81 -18.14
N GLY A 158 12.07 -7.16 -17.40
CA GLY A 158 10.69 -7.05 -17.88
C GLY A 158 9.60 -7.20 -16.82
N TYR A 159 9.96 -7.22 -15.52
CA TYR A 159 9.15 -7.61 -14.36
C TYR A 159 7.84 -6.81 -14.19
N GLY A 160 6.83 -7.12 -15.00
CA GLY A 160 5.48 -6.62 -14.83
C GLY A 160 5.22 -5.19 -15.33
N ALA A 161 6.13 -4.58 -16.10
CA ALA A 161 5.97 -3.19 -16.56
C ALA A 161 6.24 -2.94 -18.06
N PRO A 162 5.77 -3.77 -19.02
CA PRO A 162 5.78 -3.39 -20.42
C PRO A 162 4.68 -2.35 -20.70
N TRP A 163 5.02 -1.06 -20.57
CA TRP A 163 4.09 0.02 -20.92
C TRP A 163 4.33 0.47 -22.34
N GLY A 164 3.44 0.04 -23.24
CA GLY A 164 3.61 0.20 -24.68
C GLY A 164 4.83 -0.57 -25.17
N TRP A 165 4.62 -1.56 -26.02
CA TRP A 165 5.70 -2.43 -26.47
C TRP A 165 5.43 -2.95 -27.87
N ALA A 166 6.43 -3.59 -28.47
CA ALA A 166 6.30 -4.28 -29.73
C ALA A 166 7.02 -5.63 -29.68
N SER A 167 6.53 -6.60 -30.44
CA SER A 167 7.14 -7.93 -30.53
C SER A 167 6.68 -8.67 -31.79
N TRP A 168 7.08 -9.93 -31.87
CA TRP A 168 6.83 -10.84 -32.98
C TRP A 168 5.98 -12.03 -32.52
N ARG A 169 5.18 -12.56 -33.44
CA ARG A 169 4.47 -13.84 -33.27
C ARG A 169 5.41 -14.96 -32.84
N ARG A 170 6.66 -14.99 -33.35
CA ARG A 170 7.67 -15.99 -32.96
C ARG A 170 7.97 -15.98 -31.46
N VAL A 171 7.90 -14.82 -30.80
CA VAL A 171 8.09 -14.69 -29.35
C VAL A 171 6.82 -15.12 -28.63
N TRP A 172 5.69 -14.57 -29.06
CA TRP A 172 4.40 -14.82 -28.42
C TRP A 172 3.97 -16.30 -28.51
N ALA A 173 4.42 -17.03 -29.53
CA ALA A 173 4.17 -18.48 -29.65
C ALA A 173 4.72 -19.31 -28.47
N HIS A 174 5.66 -18.78 -27.69
CA HIS A 174 6.17 -19.43 -26.48
C HIS A 174 5.37 -19.08 -25.22
N TYR A 175 4.49 -18.08 -25.27
CA TYR A 175 3.78 -17.57 -24.10
C TYR A 175 2.88 -18.64 -23.49
N ASP A 176 3.14 -18.98 -22.23
CA ASP A 176 2.32 -19.90 -21.43
C ASP A 176 1.63 -19.13 -20.29
N VAL A 177 0.32 -18.93 -20.44
CA VAL A 177 -0.51 -18.22 -19.47
C VAL A 177 -0.55 -18.91 -18.10
N ASP A 178 -0.36 -20.23 -18.05
CA ASP A 178 -0.48 -21.06 -16.85
C ASP A 178 0.87 -21.37 -16.20
N MET A 179 1.98 -21.06 -16.86
CA MET A 179 3.34 -21.29 -16.38
C MET A 179 3.57 -22.76 -15.98
N GLY A 180 3.04 -23.72 -16.75
CA GLY A 180 3.00 -25.13 -16.37
C GLY A 180 4.39 -25.76 -16.15
N ALA A 181 5.42 -25.24 -16.82
CA ALA A 181 6.80 -25.69 -16.65
C ALA A 181 7.47 -25.16 -15.37
N TRP A 182 6.92 -24.12 -14.73
CA TRP A 182 7.57 -23.42 -13.62
C TRP A 182 7.94 -24.32 -12.43
N PRO A 183 7.04 -25.18 -11.90
CA PRO A 183 7.35 -26.01 -10.73
C PRO A 183 8.55 -26.94 -10.97
N ALA A 184 8.62 -27.57 -12.14
CA ALA A 184 9.69 -28.48 -12.51
C ALA A 184 11.03 -27.73 -12.70
N LEU A 185 10.99 -26.59 -13.39
CA LEU A 185 12.18 -25.77 -13.64
C LEU A 185 12.79 -25.25 -12.35
N LYS A 186 11.96 -24.73 -11.43
CA LYS A 186 12.41 -24.27 -10.13
C LYS A 186 13.07 -25.39 -9.32
N ALA A 187 12.48 -26.59 -9.33
CA ALA A 187 13.04 -27.75 -8.62
C ALA A 187 14.36 -28.26 -9.24
N SER A 188 14.57 -28.04 -10.54
CA SER A 188 15.74 -28.53 -11.27
C SER A 188 17.04 -27.79 -11.00
N ASN A 189 16.99 -26.63 -10.32
CA ASN A 189 18.13 -25.73 -10.10
C ASN A 189 18.82 -25.23 -11.40
N THR A 190 18.16 -25.38 -12.56
CA THR A 190 18.71 -25.01 -13.88
C THR A 190 18.78 -23.49 -14.08
N LEU A 191 18.02 -22.70 -13.29
CA LEU A 191 17.91 -21.24 -13.43
C LEU A 191 18.97 -20.45 -12.64
N LYS A 192 19.87 -21.12 -11.93
CA LYS A 192 20.79 -20.50 -10.96
C LYS A 192 21.70 -19.40 -11.56
N ASP A 193 21.97 -19.46 -12.87
CA ASP A 193 22.83 -18.50 -13.58
C ASP A 193 22.06 -17.57 -14.54
N PHE A 194 20.72 -17.57 -14.48
CA PHE A 194 19.86 -16.76 -15.34
C PHE A 194 19.53 -15.39 -14.74
N PHE A 195 19.84 -15.19 -13.45
CA PHE A 195 19.60 -13.96 -12.72
C PHE A 195 20.92 -13.22 -12.47
N LEU A 196 20.86 -11.90 -12.32
CA LEU A 196 22.04 -11.05 -12.14
C LEU A 196 22.74 -11.30 -10.81
N ASN A 197 22.00 -11.78 -9.80
CA ASN A 197 22.49 -12.14 -8.48
C ASN A 197 21.46 -12.98 -7.71
N ALA A 198 21.91 -13.60 -6.62
CA ALA A 198 21.07 -14.41 -5.74
C ALA A 198 19.89 -13.64 -5.12
N ASP A 199 20.02 -12.33 -4.94
CA ASP A 199 18.98 -11.48 -4.40
C ASP A 199 17.79 -11.33 -5.37
N GLU A 200 18.09 -11.20 -6.66
CA GLU A 200 17.10 -11.21 -7.75
C GLU A 200 16.47 -12.59 -7.92
N GLU A 201 17.27 -13.65 -7.98
CA GLU A 201 16.79 -15.03 -8.10
C GLU A 201 15.74 -15.34 -7.03
N TYR A 202 16.04 -15.03 -5.77
CA TYR A 202 15.14 -15.30 -4.65
C TYR A 202 13.78 -14.59 -4.78
N ASP A 203 13.81 -13.29 -5.05
CA ASP A 203 12.61 -12.46 -5.14
C ASP A 203 11.78 -12.81 -6.38
N VAL A 204 12.43 -13.07 -7.52
CA VAL A 204 11.77 -13.45 -8.77
C VAL A 204 11.15 -14.84 -8.67
N HIS A 205 11.84 -15.81 -8.05
CA HIS A 205 11.25 -17.13 -7.78
C HIS A 205 9.99 -17.01 -6.92
N SER A 206 10.03 -16.20 -5.87
CA SER A 206 8.89 -15.96 -4.99
C SER A 206 7.72 -15.30 -5.76
N MET A 207 8.02 -14.36 -6.65
CA MET A 207 7.04 -13.71 -7.50
C MET A 207 6.39 -14.68 -8.50
N PHE A 208 7.19 -15.52 -9.16
CA PHE A 208 6.69 -16.52 -10.10
C PHE A 208 5.85 -17.61 -9.41
N ASP A 209 6.22 -18.05 -8.20
CA ASP A 209 5.35 -18.94 -7.40
C ASP A 209 3.97 -18.34 -7.17
N TYR A 210 3.91 -17.05 -6.87
CA TYR A 210 2.68 -16.34 -6.55
C TYR A 210 1.78 -16.14 -7.77
N VAL A 211 2.37 -15.86 -8.95
CA VAL A 211 1.65 -15.81 -10.24
C VAL A 211 1.13 -17.20 -10.61
N HIS A 212 1.99 -18.22 -10.54
CA HIS A 212 1.63 -19.61 -10.84
C HIS A 212 0.51 -20.12 -9.91
N ALA A 213 0.56 -19.76 -8.62
CA ALA A 213 -0.49 -20.08 -7.65
C ALA A 213 -1.81 -19.30 -7.88
N GLY A 214 -1.89 -18.44 -8.90
CA GLY A 214 -3.08 -17.66 -9.23
C GLY A 214 -3.37 -16.51 -8.27
N LYS A 215 -2.43 -16.17 -7.37
CA LYS A 215 -2.62 -15.14 -6.34
C LYS A 215 -2.39 -13.72 -6.88
N MET A 216 -1.81 -13.58 -8.07
CA MET A 216 -1.68 -12.31 -8.79
C MET A 216 -2.28 -12.42 -10.19
N ASN A 217 -3.19 -11.49 -10.51
CA ASN A 217 -3.82 -11.40 -11.81
C ASN A 217 -3.00 -10.48 -12.71
N SER A 218 -2.02 -11.05 -13.44
CA SER A 218 -1.18 -10.35 -14.41
C SER A 218 -0.96 -11.26 -15.63
N TRP A 219 -0.58 -10.67 -16.76
CA TRP A 219 -0.15 -11.37 -17.98
C TRP A 219 1.36 -11.19 -18.24
N SER A 220 1.94 -10.08 -17.76
CA SER A 220 3.31 -9.68 -18.11
C SER A 220 4.38 -10.52 -17.42
N TYR A 221 4.14 -11.00 -16.20
CA TYR A 221 5.09 -11.88 -15.50
C TYR A 221 5.20 -13.27 -16.16
N GLN A 222 4.13 -13.74 -16.81
CA GLN A 222 4.16 -14.96 -17.62
C GLN A 222 5.02 -14.78 -18.88
N LEU A 223 5.02 -13.57 -19.46
CA LEU A 223 5.95 -13.26 -20.54
C LEU A 223 7.40 -13.20 -20.03
N ASP A 224 7.63 -12.64 -18.85
CA ASP A 224 8.97 -12.58 -18.24
C ASP A 224 9.57 -13.95 -17.99
N ILE A 225 8.83 -14.84 -17.36
CA ILE A 225 9.34 -16.18 -17.08
C ILE A 225 9.64 -16.91 -18.40
N THR A 226 8.76 -16.77 -19.40
CA THR A 226 8.96 -17.37 -20.72
C THR A 226 10.23 -16.82 -21.38
N ARG A 227 10.47 -15.50 -21.29
CA ARG A 227 11.71 -14.86 -21.76
C ARG A 227 12.93 -15.44 -21.04
N VAL A 228 12.89 -15.53 -19.72
CA VAL A 228 13.99 -16.08 -18.90
C VAL A 228 14.31 -17.50 -19.35
N MET A 229 13.29 -18.37 -19.51
CA MET A 229 13.47 -19.76 -19.97
C MET A 229 14.13 -19.89 -21.34
N ASN A 230 14.07 -18.85 -22.17
CA ASN A 230 14.60 -18.84 -23.54
C ASN A 230 15.81 -17.91 -23.72
N HIS A 231 16.43 -17.42 -22.64
CA HIS A 231 17.55 -16.48 -22.68
C HIS A 231 17.27 -15.21 -23.53
N GLY A 232 16.02 -14.75 -23.53
CA GLY A 232 15.60 -13.59 -24.30
C GLY A 232 16.08 -12.27 -23.70
N LEU A 233 16.40 -11.32 -24.58
CA LEU A 233 16.72 -9.93 -24.26
C LEU A 233 15.64 -8.99 -24.76
N ASN A 234 15.41 -7.94 -23.99
CA ASN A 234 14.52 -6.85 -24.33
C ASN A 234 15.32 -5.63 -24.79
N ILE A 235 14.76 -4.87 -25.73
CA ILE A 235 15.27 -3.58 -26.18
C ILE A 235 14.57 -2.49 -25.39
N LEU A 236 15.32 -1.60 -24.76
CA LEU A 236 14.78 -0.42 -24.08
C LEU A 236 15.43 0.85 -24.66
N PRO A 237 14.64 1.87 -25.02
CA PRO A 237 15.18 3.18 -25.42
C PRO A 237 15.92 3.83 -24.24
N HIS A 238 16.98 4.61 -24.49
CA HIS A 238 17.63 5.38 -23.42
C HIS A 238 16.74 6.51 -22.87
N THR A 239 15.69 6.87 -23.60
CA THR A 239 14.67 7.86 -23.25
C THR A 239 13.36 7.14 -22.98
N ASN A 240 12.57 7.62 -22.02
CA ASN A 240 11.21 7.12 -21.84
C ASN A 240 10.33 7.56 -23.01
N LEU A 241 9.75 6.63 -23.79
CA LEU A 241 8.88 6.96 -24.93
C LEU A 241 7.39 6.80 -24.62
N VAL A 242 7.06 6.22 -23.47
CA VAL A 242 5.67 5.96 -23.07
C VAL A 242 5.45 6.43 -21.63
N ARG A 243 4.39 7.21 -21.43
CA ARG A 243 3.88 7.61 -20.12
C ARG A 243 2.74 6.70 -19.72
N ASN A 244 2.85 6.00 -18.60
CA ASN A 244 1.66 5.37 -18.01
C ASN A 244 0.81 6.45 -17.32
N ILE A 245 -0.40 6.68 -17.83
CA ILE A 245 -1.38 7.67 -17.33
C ILE A 245 -2.50 7.04 -16.50
N GLY A 246 -2.35 5.75 -16.16
CA GLY A 246 -3.33 4.95 -15.42
C GLY A 246 -3.09 4.92 -13.92
N PHE A 247 -2.23 5.81 -13.40
CA PHE A 247 -2.00 5.94 -11.97
C PHE A 247 -3.17 6.66 -11.29
N GLY A 248 -3.82 5.99 -10.32
CA GLY A 248 -4.98 6.53 -9.62
C GLY A 248 -5.89 5.46 -9.02
N ASP A 249 -6.97 5.90 -8.37
CA ASP A 249 -7.92 5.03 -7.64
C ASP A 249 -8.64 4.00 -8.54
N ASP A 250 -8.63 4.21 -9.86
CA ASP A 250 -9.21 3.34 -10.88
C ASP A 250 -8.20 2.40 -11.57
N GLY A 251 -6.91 2.48 -11.19
CA GLY A 251 -5.86 1.60 -11.70
C GLY A 251 -5.92 0.19 -11.11
N THR A 252 -5.64 -0.84 -11.91
CA THR A 252 -5.61 -2.23 -11.41
C THR A 252 -4.33 -2.51 -10.61
N HIS A 253 -3.19 -2.02 -11.12
CA HIS A 253 -1.85 -2.24 -10.57
C HIS A 253 -1.07 -0.91 -10.43
N THR A 254 -1.74 0.22 -10.39
CA THR A 254 -1.10 1.56 -10.38
C THR A 254 -1.87 2.51 -9.46
N VAL A 255 -2.25 2.02 -8.27
CA VAL A 255 -3.17 2.75 -7.38
C VAL A 255 -2.55 3.95 -6.63
N GLY A 256 -1.22 4.08 -6.62
CA GLY A 256 -0.52 5.14 -5.88
C GLY A 256 0.03 6.24 -6.79
N LEU A 257 -0.44 7.48 -6.63
CA LEU A 257 0.11 8.63 -7.35
C LEU A 257 1.58 8.93 -6.98
N ASP A 258 2.02 8.48 -5.81
CA ASP A 258 3.37 8.65 -5.26
C ASP A 258 4.34 7.50 -5.64
N ASP A 259 3.88 6.54 -6.44
CA ASP A 259 4.72 5.46 -6.97
C ASP A 259 5.91 6.04 -7.77
N PRO A 260 7.17 5.64 -7.49
CA PRO A 260 8.35 6.17 -8.18
C PRO A 260 8.37 5.84 -9.68
N ARG A 261 7.52 4.92 -10.13
CA ARG A 261 7.32 4.57 -11.54
C ARG A 261 6.34 5.52 -12.24
N ASN A 262 5.57 6.33 -11.49
CA ASN A 262 4.66 7.36 -12.00
C ASN A 262 5.44 8.58 -12.54
N LYS A 263 6.37 8.34 -13.47
CA LYS A 263 7.26 9.33 -14.06
C LYS A 263 6.61 10.01 -15.26
N ASP A 264 6.56 11.33 -15.22
CA ASP A 264 6.18 12.17 -16.36
C ASP A 264 7.40 12.68 -17.13
N THR A 265 8.14 11.74 -17.72
CA THR A 265 9.42 12.00 -18.41
C THR A 265 9.40 11.55 -19.87
N ALA A 266 8.23 11.16 -20.39
CA ALA A 266 8.09 10.70 -21.75
C ALA A 266 8.43 11.83 -22.73
N ARG A 267 9.34 11.59 -23.66
CA ARG A 267 9.78 12.59 -24.65
C ARG A 267 10.30 11.94 -25.92
N ASP A 268 10.26 12.67 -27.02
CA ASP A 268 10.73 12.14 -28.30
C ASP A 268 12.23 11.79 -28.32
N ILE A 269 12.56 10.77 -29.08
CA ILE A 269 13.94 10.41 -29.43
C ILE A 269 14.31 10.92 -30.83
N ALA A 270 15.58 11.25 -31.02
CA ALA A 270 16.10 11.72 -32.30
C ALA A 270 16.38 10.55 -33.26
N PHE A 271 16.17 10.81 -34.55
CA PHE A 271 16.51 9.92 -35.66
C PHE A 271 17.61 10.54 -36.55
N PRO A 272 18.43 9.73 -37.25
CA PRO A 272 18.43 8.27 -37.26
C PRO A 272 18.87 7.68 -35.91
N LEU A 273 18.40 6.47 -35.60
CA LEU A 273 18.81 5.80 -34.36
C LEU A 273 20.30 5.42 -34.43
N GLN A 274 20.98 5.57 -33.30
CA GLN A 274 22.32 5.04 -33.13
C GLN A 274 22.20 3.63 -32.56
N HIS A 275 22.65 2.63 -33.30
CA HIS A 275 22.59 1.24 -32.84
C HIS A 275 23.79 0.92 -31.94
N PRO A 276 23.59 0.24 -30.79
CA PRO A 276 24.68 -0.27 -29.98
C PRO A 276 25.62 -1.13 -30.81
N ARG A 277 26.92 -1.06 -30.51
CA ARG A 277 27.94 -1.82 -31.25
C ARG A 277 27.80 -3.34 -31.05
N PHE A 278 27.36 -3.74 -29.87
CA PHE A 278 27.22 -5.13 -29.47
C PHE A 278 25.86 -5.39 -28.83
N ILE A 279 25.36 -6.62 -29.00
CA ILE A 279 24.18 -7.09 -28.29
C ILE A 279 24.65 -7.61 -26.95
N MET A 280 24.75 -6.71 -25.98
CA MET A 280 25.22 -6.97 -24.63
C MET A 280 24.22 -6.47 -23.60
N LEU A 281 23.98 -7.32 -22.61
CA LEU A 281 23.16 -7.02 -21.45
C LEU A 281 23.78 -5.89 -20.61
N ASP A 282 23.02 -4.84 -20.32
CA ASP A 282 23.40 -3.82 -19.34
C ASP A 282 23.08 -4.30 -17.91
N ALA A 283 23.84 -5.29 -17.44
CA ALA A 283 23.64 -5.96 -16.15
C ALA A 283 23.68 -4.98 -14.96
N SER A 284 24.50 -3.92 -15.06
CA SER A 284 24.62 -2.92 -13.99
C SER A 284 23.34 -2.11 -13.84
N ARG A 285 22.76 -1.68 -14.97
CA ARG A 285 21.53 -0.91 -14.99
C ARG A 285 20.33 -1.76 -14.60
N ASP A 286 20.28 -3.01 -15.04
CA ASP A 286 19.21 -3.94 -14.68
C ASP A 286 19.22 -4.28 -13.18
N ALA A 287 20.40 -4.48 -12.59
CA ALA A 287 20.52 -4.72 -11.14
C ALA A 287 20.04 -3.51 -10.32
N GLU A 288 20.36 -2.29 -10.76
CA GLU A 288 19.87 -1.08 -10.10
C GLU A 288 18.37 -0.86 -10.32
N TYR A 289 17.86 -1.15 -11.53
CA TYR A 289 16.42 -1.17 -11.78
C TYR A 289 15.73 -2.11 -10.79
N PHE A 290 16.20 -3.36 -10.70
CA PHE A 290 15.61 -4.38 -9.84
C PHE A 290 15.57 -3.91 -8.40
N LYS A 291 16.68 -3.41 -7.88
CA LYS A 291 16.78 -2.86 -6.52
C LYS A 291 15.86 -1.67 -6.27
N ARG A 292 15.70 -0.77 -7.26
CA ARG A 292 14.90 0.46 -7.15
C ARG A 292 13.40 0.18 -7.20
N PHE A 293 12.95 -0.71 -8.08
CA PHE A 293 11.53 -0.86 -8.42
C PHE A 293 10.90 -2.21 -8.04
N ILE A 294 11.69 -3.26 -7.85
CA ILE A 294 11.17 -4.64 -7.68
C ILE A 294 11.60 -5.25 -6.34
N GLY A 295 12.91 -5.47 -6.17
CA GLY A 295 13.48 -6.31 -5.12
C GLY A 295 13.18 -5.86 -3.69
N SER A 296 13.17 -6.81 -2.76
CA SER A 296 12.90 -6.59 -1.33
C SER A 296 14.00 -5.74 -0.65
N THR A 297 13.62 -4.96 0.38
CA THR A 297 14.57 -4.07 1.08
C THR A 297 15.54 -4.85 1.97
N LYS A 298 16.78 -4.33 2.15
CA LYS A 298 17.80 -4.97 3.02
C LYS A 298 17.29 -5.28 4.42
N MET A 299 16.58 -4.34 5.05
CA MET A 299 15.99 -4.54 6.39
C MET A 299 15.00 -5.70 6.43
N TYR A 300 14.23 -5.87 5.34
CA TYR A 300 13.29 -6.96 5.26
C TYR A 300 13.98 -8.30 5.03
N ARG A 301 15.02 -8.35 4.20
CA ARG A 301 15.86 -9.54 4.04
C ARG A 301 16.49 -9.99 5.36
N VAL A 302 16.99 -9.05 6.16
CA VAL A 302 17.49 -9.33 7.52
C VAL A 302 16.38 -9.92 8.39
N LYS A 303 15.17 -9.35 8.34
CA LYS A 303 14.02 -9.90 9.07
C LYS A 303 13.69 -11.34 8.63
N ILE A 304 13.70 -11.63 7.33
CA ILE A 304 13.43 -12.98 6.81
C ILE A 304 14.54 -13.96 7.21
N ALA A 305 15.82 -13.57 7.09
CA ALA A 305 16.94 -14.40 7.53
C ALA A 305 16.83 -14.76 9.02
N LEU A 306 16.41 -13.81 9.87
CA LEU A 306 16.15 -14.06 11.29
C LEU A 306 14.97 -15.02 11.52
N ILE A 307 13.90 -14.93 10.73
CA ILE A 307 12.76 -15.85 10.81
C ILE A 307 13.18 -17.27 10.40
N ASP A 308 13.91 -17.40 9.28
CA ASP A 308 14.42 -18.68 8.79
C ASP A 308 15.38 -19.33 9.80
N MET A 309 16.18 -18.55 10.53
CA MET A 309 17.05 -19.04 11.61
C MET A 309 16.28 -19.57 12.84
N VAL A 310 15.06 -19.07 13.09
CA VAL A 310 14.24 -19.43 14.26
C VAL A 310 13.30 -20.61 13.94
N GLY A 311 13.25 -21.07 12.70
CA GLY A 311 12.45 -22.23 12.29
C GLY A 311 10.94 -21.98 12.30
N GLU A 312 10.50 -20.73 12.41
CA GLU A 312 9.10 -20.37 12.22
C GLU A 312 8.75 -20.50 10.73
N GLY A 313 7.77 -21.36 10.42
CA GLY A 313 7.30 -21.57 9.04
C GLY A 313 6.96 -20.24 8.34
N ARG A 314 7.37 -20.15 7.07
CA ARG A 314 7.27 -18.93 6.26
C ARG A 314 5.83 -18.53 6.01
N ASP A 315 5.52 -17.24 6.20
CA ASP A 315 4.40 -16.60 5.53
C ASP A 315 4.88 -16.06 4.17
N GLY A 316 5.01 -16.97 3.19
CA GLY A 316 5.49 -16.65 1.85
C GLY A 316 4.59 -15.66 1.11
N ASP A 317 3.29 -15.63 1.46
CA ASP A 317 2.32 -14.72 0.86
C ASP A 317 2.55 -13.28 1.31
N ALA A 318 2.90 -13.05 2.58
CA ALA A 318 3.22 -11.71 3.07
C ALA A 318 4.51 -11.13 2.45
N HIS A 319 5.47 -11.97 2.06
CA HIS A 319 6.69 -11.57 1.35
C HIS A 319 6.39 -11.10 -0.06
N VAL A 320 5.66 -11.92 -0.81
CA VAL A 320 5.31 -11.59 -2.19
C VAL A 320 4.31 -10.44 -2.24
N GLU A 321 3.31 -10.40 -1.35
CA GLU A 321 2.44 -9.23 -1.21
C GLU A 321 3.24 -7.96 -0.99
N ARG A 322 4.36 -8.00 -0.26
CA ARG A 322 5.21 -6.83 -0.06
C ARG A 322 6.06 -6.50 -1.28
N ILE A 323 6.58 -7.47 -2.02
CA ILE A 323 7.30 -7.23 -3.29
C ILE A 323 6.34 -6.63 -4.31
N VAL A 324 5.19 -7.27 -4.50
CA VAL A 324 4.09 -6.79 -5.34
C VAL A 324 3.67 -5.40 -4.87
N ARG A 325 3.44 -5.18 -3.56
CA ARG A 325 3.14 -3.84 -3.02
C ARG A 325 4.30 -2.86 -3.09
N LYS A 326 5.57 -3.27 -3.18
CA LYS A 326 6.72 -2.36 -3.34
C LYS A 326 6.87 -1.94 -4.80
N GLY A 327 6.52 -2.83 -5.72
CA GLY A 327 6.17 -2.46 -7.09
C GLY A 327 5.03 -1.43 -7.06
N LEU A 328 3.90 -1.75 -6.44
CA LEU A 328 2.65 -0.95 -6.46
C LEU A 328 2.57 0.24 -5.48
N ARG A 329 3.54 0.43 -4.58
CA ARG A 329 3.60 1.48 -3.56
C ARG A 329 5.05 1.84 -3.26
N PRO A 330 5.36 3.13 -3.14
CA PRO A 330 6.73 3.62 -2.92
C PRO A 330 7.40 3.07 -1.66
N ASP A 331 8.71 2.81 -1.79
CA ASP A 331 9.65 2.97 -0.69
C ASP A 331 9.57 4.42 -0.18
N ARG A 332 9.35 4.57 1.12
CA ARG A 332 9.29 5.84 1.86
C ARG A 332 10.65 6.54 1.84
N ARG A 333 11.07 7.10 0.71
CA ARG A 333 12.29 7.91 0.62
C ARG A 333 12.14 9.31 0.04
N THR A 334 10.94 9.70 -0.38
CA THR A 334 10.56 11.12 -0.46
C THR A 334 9.62 11.42 0.69
N THR A 335 10.15 12.05 1.73
CA THR A 335 9.41 12.53 2.91
C THR A 335 8.47 13.68 2.51
N VAL A 336 7.42 13.39 1.75
CA VAL A 336 6.21 14.21 1.78
C VAL A 336 5.30 13.55 2.80
N ILE A 337 5.30 14.09 4.02
CA ILE A 337 4.40 13.63 5.09
C ILE A 337 2.97 13.76 4.55
N ARG A 338 2.28 12.63 4.33
CA ARG A 338 0.89 12.68 3.85
C ARG A 338 0.04 13.36 4.92
N LYS A 339 -0.97 14.14 4.50
CA LYS A 339 -1.83 14.89 5.44
C LYS A 339 -2.42 13.99 6.53
N ARG A 340 -2.82 12.76 6.17
CA ARG A 340 -3.33 11.73 7.10
C ARG A 340 -2.28 11.32 8.14
N ASP A 341 -1.04 11.08 7.70
CA ASP A 341 0.06 10.69 8.61
C ASP A 341 0.39 11.81 9.60
N LEU A 342 0.28 13.09 9.19
CA LEU A 342 0.46 14.24 10.08
C LEU A 342 -0.65 14.34 11.13
N VAL A 343 -1.91 14.19 10.70
CA VAL A 343 -3.08 14.19 11.59
C VAL A 343 -3.00 13.04 12.60
N ASP A 344 -2.61 11.85 12.15
CA ASP A 344 -2.39 10.68 13.02
C ASP A 344 -1.25 10.91 14.01
N LEU A 345 -0.13 11.49 13.56
CA LEU A 345 0.99 11.82 14.44
C LEU A 345 0.58 12.83 15.51
N LEU A 346 -0.13 13.90 15.13
CA LEU A 346 -0.64 14.90 16.07
C LEU A 346 -1.60 14.29 17.09
N PHE A 347 -2.47 13.37 16.66
CA PHE A 347 -3.39 12.68 17.56
C PHE A 347 -2.66 11.68 18.48
N LEU A 348 -1.66 10.99 17.94
CA LEU A 348 -0.81 10.04 18.67
C LEU A 348 -0.07 10.73 19.82
N ILE A 349 0.62 11.85 19.53
CA ILE A 349 1.37 12.60 20.54
C ILE A 349 0.47 13.49 21.40
N GLY A 350 -0.77 13.75 20.97
CA GLY A 350 -1.69 14.67 21.63
C GLY A 350 -1.90 14.36 23.12
N PHE A 351 -2.03 13.09 23.47
CA PHE A 351 -2.21 12.65 24.85
C PHE A 351 -0.94 12.80 25.71
N ALA A 352 0.23 12.60 25.12
CA ALA A 352 1.51 12.83 25.78
C ALA A 352 1.74 14.34 26.07
N VAL A 353 1.47 15.18 25.07
CA VAL A 353 1.54 16.64 25.21
C VAL A 353 0.50 17.13 26.22
N TYR A 354 -0.71 16.55 26.22
CA TYR A 354 -1.70 16.78 27.27
C TYR A 354 -1.15 16.51 28.66
N GLY A 355 -0.44 15.39 28.84
CA GLY A 355 0.20 15.04 30.11
C GLY A 355 1.27 16.05 30.52
N LEU A 356 2.14 16.43 29.59
CA LEU A 356 3.17 17.44 29.82
C LEU A 356 2.55 18.81 30.18
N GLY A 357 1.46 19.18 29.50
CA GLY A 357 0.68 20.38 29.79
C GLY A 357 0.09 20.36 31.20
N ASN A 358 -0.42 19.22 31.68
CA ASN A 358 -0.86 19.11 33.08
C ASN A 358 0.29 19.36 34.06
N TYR A 359 1.45 18.75 33.82
CA TYR A 359 2.62 18.93 34.68
C TYR A 359 3.10 20.39 34.71
N ILE A 360 3.20 21.04 33.56
CA ILE A 360 3.55 22.46 33.45
C ILE A 360 2.47 23.34 34.09
N GLY A 361 1.19 22.99 33.91
CA GLY A 361 0.07 23.71 34.51
C GLY A 361 0.13 23.75 36.03
N LEU A 362 0.48 22.62 36.65
CA LEU A 362 0.67 22.51 38.10
C LEU A 362 1.94 23.23 38.58
N LYS A 363 3.01 23.26 37.77
CA LYS A 363 4.31 23.83 38.16
C LYS A 363 4.45 25.33 37.90
N GLN A 364 3.91 25.82 36.79
CA GLN A 364 4.20 27.16 36.24
C GLN A 364 2.95 28.01 35.96
N GLY A 365 1.75 27.47 36.23
CA GLY A 365 0.48 28.17 36.12
C GLY A 365 -0.52 27.49 35.20
N LEU A 366 -1.78 27.43 35.65
CA LEU A 366 -2.86 26.66 35.01
C LEU A 366 -3.05 27.02 33.53
N SER A 367 -3.02 28.31 33.18
CA SER A 367 -3.24 28.78 31.81
C SER A 367 -2.19 28.24 30.84
N LYS A 368 -0.90 28.24 31.22
CA LYS A 368 0.20 27.73 30.38
C LYS A 368 0.04 26.23 30.11
N GLY A 369 -0.34 25.48 31.15
CA GLY A 369 -0.61 24.06 31.02
C GLY A 369 -1.77 23.76 30.07
N LEU A 370 -2.90 24.47 30.25
CA LEU A 370 -4.09 24.28 29.41
C LEU A 370 -3.84 24.65 27.93
N ILE A 371 -3.04 25.69 27.65
CA ILE A 371 -2.64 26.03 26.27
C ILE A 371 -1.87 24.87 25.64
N LEU A 372 -0.84 24.37 26.33
CA LEU A 372 -0.03 23.28 25.82
C LEU A 372 -0.85 22.01 25.62
N SER A 373 -1.73 21.67 26.57
CA SER A 373 -2.58 20.49 26.49
C SER A 373 -3.54 20.49 25.30
N ASN A 374 -3.94 21.66 24.81
CA ASN A 374 -4.86 21.80 23.68
C ASN A 374 -4.16 21.81 22.31
N LEU A 375 -2.88 22.20 22.26
CA LEU A 375 -2.16 22.54 21.04
C LEU A 375 -2.26 21.47 19.93
N PRO A 376 -2.04 20.17 20.19
CA PRO A 376 -2.05 19.16 19.12
C PRO A 376 -3.45 18.93 18.54
N PHE A 377 -4.48 19.00 19.39
CA PHE A 377 -5.86 18.80 18.97
C PHE A 377 -6.39 20.01 18.19
N LEU A 378 -6.07 21.23 18.63
CA LEU A 378 -6.39 22.44 17.87
C LEU A 378 -5.66 22.48 16.52
N ALA A 379 -4.42 21.99 16.45
CA ALA A 379 -3.69 21.87 15.18
C ALA A 379 -4.43 20.96 14.20
N ILE A 380 -4.93 19.80 14.65
CA ILE A 380 -5.75 18.89 13.81
C ILE A 380 -6.99 19.61 13.27
N LEU A 381 -7.71 20.33 14.13
CA LEU A 381 -8.91 21.07 13.72
C LEU A 381 -8.59 22.20 12.72
N LEU A 382 -7.48 22.90 12.93
CA LEU A 382 -7.01 23.93 12.00
C LEU A 382 -6.64 23.34 10.64
N PHE A 383 -5.93 22.21 10.62
CA PHE A 383 -5.61 21.48 9.39
C PHE A 383 -6.87 21.11 8.62
N TYR A 384 -7.87 20.58 9.32
CA TYR A 384 -9.15 20.24 8.71
C TYR A 384 -9.90 21.47 8.18
N ALA A 385 -9.93 22.57 8.94
CA ALA A 385 -10.56 23.81 8.50
C ALA A 385 -9.93 24.37 7.20
N VAL A 386 -8.60 24.40 7.14
CA VAL A 386 -7.86 24.83 5.93
C VAL A 386 -8.14 23.90 4.75
N ASP A 387 -8.14 22.58 4.97
CA ASP A 387 -8.43 21.58 3.93
C ASP A 387 -9.88 21.68 3.43
N ALA A 388 -10.84 21.94 4.31
CA ALA A 388 -12.25 22.12 3.96
C ALA A 388 -12.47 23.39 3.10
N VAL A 389 -11.81 24.50 3.44
CA VAL A 389 -11.85 25.74 2.64
C VAL A 389 -11.27 25.50 1.25
N TYR A 390 -10.16 24.79 1.15
CA TYR A 390 -9.53 24.47 -0.15
C TYR A 390 -10.40 23.60 -1.04
N ARG A 391 -11.11 22.62 -0.46
CA ARG A 391 -11.93 21.64 -1.21
C ARG A 391 -13.29 22.16 -1.66
N LYS A 392 -13.74 23.34 -1.20
CA LYS A 392 -15.09 23.91 -1.46
C LYS A 392 -16.27 22.94 -1.30
N ARG A 393 -16.09 21.87 -0.51
CA ARG A 393 -17.11 20.85 -0.22
C ARG A 393 -17.19 20.70 1.29
N ILE A 394 -18.27 21.21 1.88
CA ILE A 394 -18.64 20.88 3.25
C ILE A 394 -19.73 19.81 3.14
N GLY A 395 -19.35 18.55 3.34
CA GLY A 395 -20.32 17.46 3.40
C GLY A 395 -21.09 17.49 4.72
N ASN A 396 -22.42 17.40 4.67
CA ASN A 396 -23.22 17.15 5.87
C ASN A 396 -23.10 15.67 6.25
N MET A 397 -22.21 15.36 7.19
CA MET A 397 -21.95 13.97 7.63
C MET A 397 -21.95 13.82 9.17
N LEU A 398 -22.60 14.73 9.89
CA LEU A 398 -22.73 14.63 11.35
C LEU A 398 -23.94 13.74 11.70
N SER A 399 -23.69 12.63 12.38
CA SER A 399 -24.74 11.70 12.83
C SER A 399 -25.47 12.22 14.08
N GLY A 400 -26.63 11.64 14.40
CA GLY A 400 -27.31 11.92 15.67
C GLY A 400 -26.43 11.61 16.90
N THR A 401 -25.58 10.58 16.81
CA THR A 401 -24.63 10.22 17.87
C THR A 401 -23.61 11.32 18.14
N TYR A 402 -23.11 11.99 17.09
CA TYR A 402 -22.20 13.13 17.25
C TYR A 402 -22.86 14.23 18.09
N TRP A 403 -24.11 14.59 17.77
CA TRP A 403 -24.83 15.65 18.49
C TRP A 403 -25.15 15.29 19.93
N LEU A 404 -25.44 14.01 20.22
CA LEU A 404 -25.59 13.52 21.59
C LEU A 404 -24.28 13.67 22.38
N CYS A 405 -23.13 13.31 21.79
CA CYS A 405 -21.83 13.54 22.42
C CYS A 405 -21.54 15.02 22.64
N MET A 406 -21.88 15.88 21.67
CA MET A 406 -21.71 17.33 21.79
C MET A 406 -22.62 17.95 22.85
N LEU A 407 -23.83 17.41 23.07
CA LEU A 407 -24.70 17.85 24.16
C LEU A 407 -24.06 17.59 25.54
N TYR A 408 -23.45 16.40 25.70
CA TYR A 408 -22.70 16.07 26.92
C TYR A 408 -21.47 16.96 27.11
N ILE A 409 -20.68 17.18 26.05
CA ILE A 409 -19.54 18.10 26.10
C ILE A 409 -20.00 19.53 26.42
N GLY A 410 -21.12 19.96 25.85
CA GLY A 410 -21.74 21.25 26.10
C GLY A 410 -22.14 21.44 27.56
N SER A 411 -22.64 20.39 28.22
CA SER A 411 -22.97 20.46 29.66
C SER A 411 -21.72 20.60 30.53
N LEU A 412 -20.62 19.91 30.18
CA LEU A 412 -19.33 20.09 30.86
C LEU A 412 -18.80 21.52 30.68
N MET A 413 -18.89 22.07 29.48
CA MET A 413 -18.49 23.46 29.22
C MET A 413 -19.35 24.44 30.02
N ALA A 414 -20.68 24.27 30.03
CA ALA A 414 -21.60 25.08 30.81
C ALA A 414 -21.26 25.03 32.32
N SER A 415 -20.87 23.85 32.83
CA SER A 415 -20.49 23.71 34.25
C SER A 415 -19.28 24.58 34.64
N MET A 416 -18.32 24.82 33.73
CA MET A 416 -17.18 25.71 33.99
C MET A 416 -17.61 27.17 34.12
N PHE A 417 -18.58 27.62 33.32
CA PHE A 417 -19.15 28.97 33.42
C PHE A 417 -19.99 29.15 34.69
N VAL A 418 -20.71 28.10 35.12
CA VAL A 418 -21.38 28.10 36.43
C VAL A 418 -20.35 28.23 37.55
N GLY A 419 -19.25 27.47 37.49
CA GLY A 419 -18.15 27.56 38.45
C GLY A 419 -17.48 28.94 38.48
N LEU A 420 -17.32 29.59 37.31
CA LEU A 420 -16.81 30.96 37.22
C LEU A 420 -17.73 31.96 37.92
N ARG A 421 -19.04 31.86 37.69
CA ARG A 421 -20.05 32.71 38.36
C ARG A 421 -20.11 32.44 39.86
N GLY A 422 -19.88 31.20 40.28
CA GLY A 422 -19.81 30.80 41.68
C GLY A 422 -18.52 31.21 42.41
N GLY A 423 -17.57 31.87 41.73
CA GLY A 423 -16.34 32.36 42.35
C GLY A 423 -15.38 31.26 42.79
N ILE A 424 -15.38 30.09 42.12
CA ILE A 424 -14.46 28.99 42.47
C ILE A 424 -13.00 29.47 42.32
N PRO A 425 -12.17 29.33 43.37
CA PRO A 425 -10.77 29.75 43.33
C PRO A 425 -10.00 29.14 42.15
N GLY A 426 -9.25 29.97 41.43
CA GLY A 426 -8.44 29.55 40.28
C GLY A 426 -9.17 29.54 38.93
N LEU A 427 -10.51 29.69 38.91
CA LEU A 427 -11.26 29.93 37.69
C LEU A 427 -11.29 31.44 37.38
N ASN A 428 -10.72 31.80 36.23
CA ASN A 428 -10.91 33.09 35.59
C ASN A 428 -11.42 32.84 34.16
N SER A 429 -11.88 33.89 33.48
CA SER A 429 -12.45 33.78 32.14
C SER A 429 -11.53 33.09 31.14
N GLY A 430 -10.21 33.33 31.22
CA GLY A 430 -9.21 32.69 30.36
C GLY A 430 -9.07 31.19 30.62
N ASN A 431 -8.95 30.78 31.88
CA ASN A 431 -8.85 29.36 32.27
C ASN A 431 -10.13 28.60 31.94
N VAL A 432 -11.30 29.23 32.07
CA VAL A 432 -12.59 28.66 31.72
C VAL A 432 -12.68 28.40 30.22
N LEU A 433 -12.32 29.39 29.40
CA LEU A 433 -12.31 29.22 27.94
C LEU A 433 -11.35 28.09 27.50
N LEU A 434 -10.13 28.08 28.06
CA LEU A 434 -9.14 27.04 27.76
C LEU A 434 -9.58 25.65 28.24
N SER A 435 -10.31 25.56 29.36
CA SER A 435 -10.88 24.30 29.86
C SER A 435 -12.03 23.82 28.97
N CYS A 436 -12.88 24.73 28.49
CA CYS A 436 -13.94 24.42 27.53
C CYS A 436 -13.36 23.86 26.21
N LEU A 437 -12.28 24.47 25.71
CA LEU A 437 -11.54 23.94 24.55
C LEU A 437 -10.99 22.54 24.83
N LEU A 438 -10.49 22.30 26.05
CA LEU A 438 -9.94 21.00 26.43
C LEU A 438 -10.98 19.88 26.44
N PHE A 439 -12.26 20.19 26.66
CA PHE A 439 -13.34 19.22 26.53
C PHE A 439 -13.74 18.98 25.06
N ALA A 440 -13.81 20.04 24.25
CA ALA A 440 -14.32 19.94 22.89
C ALA A 440 -13.27 19.53 21.85
N ALA A 441 -12.04 20.04 21.95
CA ALA A 441 -11.03 19.89 20.92
C ALA A 441 -10.55 18.44 20.73
N PRO A 442 -10.26 17.64 21.78
CA PRO A 442 -9.85 16.25 21.59
C PRO A 442 -10.94 15.38 20.95
N PHE A 443 -12.20 15.60 21.33
CA PHE A 443 -13.34 14.88 20.74
C PHE A 443 -13.49 15.21 19.26
N ASN A 444 -13.50 16.50 18.90
CA ASN A 444 -13.63 16.91 17.50
C ASN A 444 -12.40 16.50 16.67
N ALA A 445 -11.20 16.52 17.25
CA ALA A 445 -10.00 16.00 16.60
C ALA A 445 -10.13 14.49 16.32
N ALA A 446 -10.70 13.70 17.25
CA ALA A 446 -10.99 12.29 17.03
C ALA A 446 -11.99 12.05 15.89
N VAL A 447 -13.00 12.92 15.75
CA VAL A 447 -13.95 12.88 14.63
C VAL A 447 -13.22 13.19 13.31
N VAL A 448 -12.36 14.20 13.29
CA VAL A 448 -11.55 14.57 12.12
C VAL A 448 -10.62 13.42 11.70
N VAL A 449 -9.92 12.77 12.65
CA VAL A 449 -9.06 11.61 12.36
C VAL A 449 -9.85 10.50 11.67
N GLN A 450 -11.05 10.19 12.17
CA GLN A 450 -11.95 9.21 11.56
C GLN A 450 -12.41 9.65 10.18
N PHE A 451 -12.71 10.94 9.99
CA PHE A 451 -13.08 11.49 8.70
C PHE A 451 -11.96 11.34 7.65
N TYR A 452 -10.72 11.61 8.04
CA TYR A 452 -9.56 11.41 7.16
C TYR A 452 -9.38 9.95 6.72
N HIS A 453 -9.90 8.99 7.48
CA HIS A 453 -9.79 7.55 7.23
C HIS A 453 -11.11 6.87 6.84
N ARG A 454 -12.15 7.63 6.49
CA ARG A 454 -13.48 7.08 6.20
C ARG A 454 -13.52 6.09 5.03
N ASP A 455 -12.55 6.20 4.12
CA ASP A 455 -12.41 5.38 2.90
C ASP A 455 -11.28 4.33 3.07
N ASP A 456 -10.80 4.09 4.30
CA ASP A 456 -9.73 3.13 4.61
C ASP A 456 -10.25 1.98 5.49
N ASP A 457 -10.62 0.86 4.86
CA ASP A 457 -11.14 -0.34 5.53
C ASP A 457 -10.13 -1.01 6.47
N HIS A 458 -8.84 -0.65 6.39
CA HIS A 458 -7.79 -1.20 7.24
C HIS A 458 -7.48 -0.30 8.44
N PHE A 459 -8.01 0.92 8.49
CA PHE A 459 -7.80 1.83 9.60
C PHE A 459 -8.60 1.41 10.84
N SER A 460 -7.94 1.41 11.99
CA SER A 460 -8.55 1.12 13.28
C SER A 460 -8.32 2.28 14.24
N PHE A 461 -9.35 3.11 14.43
CA PHE A 461 -9.31 4.21 15.38
C PHE A 461 -9.02 3.74 16.81
N SER A 462 -9.59 2.59 17.21
CA SER A 462 -9.33 1.99 18.52
C SER A 462 -7.85 1.61 18.70
N THR A 463 -7.18 1.16 17.64
CA THR A 463 -5.74 0.87 17.68
C THR A 463 -4.91 2.14 17.82
N LEU A 464 -5.26 3.21 17.08
CA LEU A 464 -4.59 4.50 17.19
C LEU A 464 -4.75 5.08 18.61
N LEU A 465 -5.98 5.10 19.13
CA LEU A 465 -6.27 5.57 20.49
C LEU A 465 -5.51 4.76 21.56
N LEU A 466 -5.42 3.43 21.40
CA LEU A 466 -4.66 2.57 22.32
C LEU A 466 -3.17 2.94 22.31
N LYS A 467 -2.59 3.21 21.13
CA LYS A 467 -1.21 3.67 21.02
C LYS A 467 -1.01 5.04 21.65
N SER A 468 -1.94 5.98 21.48
CA SER A 468 -1.85 7.31 22.09
C SER A 468 -1.89 7.24 23.62
N LEU A 469 -2.80 6.46 24.18
CA LEU A 469 -2.90 6.25 25.63
C LEU A 469 -1.70 5.47 26.17
N GLY A 470 -1.23 4.47 25.43
CA GLY A 470 -0.01 3.73 25.75
C GLY A 470 1.23 4.61 25.80
N LEU A 471 1.37 5.55 24.85
CA LEU A 471 2.45 6.54 24.83
C LEU A 471 2.38 7.47 26.06
N LEU A 472 1.19 7.91 26.45
CA LEU A 472 1.00 8.68 27.69
C LEU A 472 1.48 7.88 28.92
N ILE A 473 1.11 6.61 29.04
CA ILE A 473 1.56 5.76 30.15
C ILE A 473 3.08 5.56 30.10
N ALA A 474 3.66 5.29 28.93
CA ALA A 474 5.09 5.10 28.76
C ALA A 474 5.88 6.34 29.23
N ILE A 475 5.45 7.55 28.86
CA ILE A 475 6.09 8.80 29.29
C ILE A 475 5.94 9.01 30.80
N ASN A 476 4.82 8.60 31.39
CA ASN A 476 4.66 8.64 32.85
C ASN A 476 5.60 7.68 33.58
N LEU A 477 5.77 6.47 33.06
CA LEU A 477 6.72 5.50 33.61
C LEU A 477 8.17 5.99 33.47
N LEU A 478 8.53 6.54 32.31
CA LEU A 478 9.85 7.16 32.11
C LEU A 478 10.09 8.33 33.07
N GLY A 479 9.09 9.20 33.25
CA GLY A 479 9.18 10.30 34.21
C GLY A 479 9.35 9.80 35.64
N TYR A 480 8.61 8.76 36.03
CA TYR A 480 8.73 8.13 37.34
C TYR A 480 10.14 7.55 37.57
N VAL A 481 10.66 6.79 36.60
CA VAL A 481 12.03 6.22 36.64
C VAL A 481 13.09 7.31 36.67
N ALA A 482 12.89 8.42 35.96
CA ALA A 482 13.76 9.58 35.97
C ALA A 482 13.64 10.44 37.26
N GLY A 483 12.88 10.00 38.26
CA GLY A 483 12.71 10.70 39.53
C GLY A 483 11.80 11.93 39.48
N ILE A 484 11.06 12.13 38.39
CA ILE A 484 10.09 13.23 38.27
C ILE A 484 8.89 12.92 39.16
N ARG A 485 8.64 13.79 40.15
CA ARG A 485 7.49 13.67 41.04
C ARG A 485 6.28 14.42 40.50
N SER A 486 5.09 13.88 40.73
CA SER A 486 3.82 14.57 40.47
C SER A 486 3.64 15.73 41.46
N PHE A 487 3.17 16.87 40.97
CA PHE A 487 2.84 18.06 41.79
C PHE A 487 1.38 18.07 42.27
N GLY A 488 0.59 17.04 41.93
CA GLY A 488 -0.80 16.91 42.36
C GLY A 488 -0.95 16.15 43.69
N HIS A 489 -2.20 15.83 44.07
CA HIS A 489 -2.49 14.97 45.22
C HIS A 489 -1.75 13.64 45.13
N SER A 490 -0.71 13.49 45.95
CA SER A 490 0.02 12.24 46.17
C SER A 490 -0.36 11.70 47.55
N PHE A 491 -0.48 10.38 47.66
CA PHE A 491 -0.65 9.69 48.93
C PHE A 491 0.56 8.80 49.12
N GLU A 492 1.11 8.80 50.32
CA GLU A 492 2.27 7.99 50.67
C GLU A 492 1.98 6.49 50.43
N GLY A 493 2.92 5.79 49.80
CA GLY A 493 2.77 4.37 49.45
C GLY A 493 1.91 4.06 48.21
N ARG A 494 1.45 5.05 47.44
CA ARG A 494 0.69 4.84 46.20
C ARG A 494 1.45 5.32 44.97
N ALA A 495 1.34 4.57 43.87
CA ALA A 495 1.91 5.01 42.60
C ALA A 495 1.22 6.28 42.11
N ASN A 496 2.02 7.29 41.78
CA ASN A 496 1.52 8.56 41.25
C ASN A 496 2.24 8.90 39.96
N PHE A 497 1.46 9.06 38.90
CA PHE A 497 1.96 9.36 37.57
C PHE A 497 2.29 10.86 37.44
N PRO A 498 3.53 11.23 37.04
CA PRO A 498 3.98 12.63 37.07
C PRO A 498 3.21 13.55 36.14
N PHE A 499 2.73 13.04 35.02
CA PHE A 499 2.07 13.81 33.95
C PHE A 499 0.54 13.61 33.91
N ILE A 500 -0.04 12.87 34.85
CA ILE A 500 -1.50 12.69 34.94
C ILE A 500 -2.04 13.53 36.10
N ARG A 501 -3.22 14.13 35.90
CA ARG A 501 -3.86 15.01 36.87
C ARG A 501 -4.44 14.22 38.06
N GLY A 502 -3.56 13.79 38.96
CA GLY A 502 -3.90 13.09 40.19
C GLY A 502 -4.19 11.59 40.02
N ILE A 503 -4.29 10.92 41.17
CA ILE A 503 -4.36 9.45 41.26
C ILE A 503 -5.63 8.85 40.63
N TYR A 504 -6.79 9.51 40.74
CA TYR A 504 -8.05 9.00 40.22
C TYR A 504 -8.09 9.02 38.69
N THR A 505 -7.61 10.09 38.07
CA THR A 505 -7.49 10.17 36.61
C THR A 505 -6.54 9.10 36.08
N GLY A 506 -5.44 8.82 36.80
CA GLY A 506 -4.56 7.70 36.48
C GLY A 506 -5.29 6.36 36.46
N ALA A 507 -6.07 6.07 37.50
CA ALA A 507 -6.89 4.86 37.57
C ALA A 507 -7.90 4.75 36.42
N HIS A 508 -8.58 5.84 36.05
CA HIS A 508 -9.52 5.86 34.93
C HIS A 508 -8.84 5.59 33.58
N VAL A 509 -7.67 6.21 33.32
CA VAL A 509 -6.91 5.97 32.09
C VAL A 509 -6.46 4.52 31.98
N LEU A 510 -5.90 3.95 33.07
CA LEU A 510 -5.52 2.54 33.10
C LEU A 510 -6.75 1.64 32.88
N SER A 511 -7.91 2.00 33.41
CA SER A 511 -9.15 1.22 33.25
C SER A 511 -9.61 1.19 31.79
N ILE A 512 -9.56 2.32 31.09
CA ILE A 512 -9.87 2.42 29.67
C ILE A 512 -8.89 1.56 28.86
N ILE A 513 -7.58 1.66 29.14
CA ILE A 513 -6.57 0.84 28.46
C ILE A 513 -6.83 -0.66 28.68
N SER A 514 -7.18 -1.08 29.91
CA SER A 514 -7.51 -2.48 30.21
C SER A 514 -8.73 -2.96 29.42
N LEU A 515 -9.80 -2.16 29.35
CA LEU A 515 -10.96 -2.48 28.51
C LEU A 515 -10.57 -2.63 27.04
N MET A 516 -9.77 -1.71 26.52
CA MET A 516 -9.30 -1.77 25.13
C MET A 516 -8.44 -3.02 24.88
N LEU A 517 -7.49 -3.33 25.75
CA LEU A 517 -6.64 -4.53 25.64
C LEU A 517 -7.48 -5.81 25.68
N LEU A 518 -8.49 -5.87 26.55
CA LEU A 518 -9.45 -6.97 26.58
C LEU A 518 -10.13 -7.17 25.21
N PHE A 519 -10.58 -6.10 24.54
CA PHE A 519 -11.20 -6.19 23.22
C PHE A 519 -10.24 -6.68 22.11
N HIS A 520 -8.94 -6.37 22.24
CA HIS A 520 -7.90 -6.80 21.29
C HIS A 520 -7.38 -8.21 21.58
N LEU A 521 -7.64 -8.76 22.76
CA LEU A 521 -7.33 -10.14 23.12
C LEU A 521 -8.27 -11.10 22.37
N ARG A 522 -7.82 -11.56 21.19
CA ARG A 522 -8.57 -12.44 20.27
C ARG A 522 -7.70 -13.60 19.77
N ASP A 523 -8.34 -14.73 19.50
CA ASP A 523 -7.84 -15.89 18.75
C ASP A 523 -6.42 -16.38 19.12
N PHE A 524 -6.27 -16.94 20.32
CA PHE A 524 -5.03 -17.61 20.76
C PHE A 524 -4.56 -18.68 19.76
N THR A 525 -5.49 -19.47 19.20
CA THR A 525 -5.20 -20.57 18.28
C THR A 525 -4.58 -20.12 16.96
N LYS A 526 -4.88 -18.91 16.48
CA LYS A 526 -4.35 -18.36 15.23
C LYS A 526 -3.12 -17.49 15.44
N ARG A 527 -3.00 -16.82 16.60
CA ARG A 527 -1.94 -15.82 16.88
C ARG A 527 -1.46 -15.89 18.34
N PRO A 528 -0.78 -16.97 18.75
CA PRO A 528 -0.46 -17.22 20.16
C PRO A 528 0.49 -16.17 20.77
N LEU A 529 1.47 -15.67 19.99
CA LEU A 529 2.42 -14.66 20.46
C LEU A 529 1.74 -13.29 20.69
N SER A 530 0.96 -12.81 19.72
CA SER A 530 0.21 -11.54 19.85
C SER A 530 -0.77 -11.59 21.01
N PHE A 531 -1.46 -12.72 21.19
CA PHE A 531 -2.33 -12.94 22.35
C PHE A 531 -1.54 -12.83 23.66
N SER A 532 -0.39 -13.50 23.75
CA SER A 532 0.45 -13.52 24.95
C SER A 532 1.00 -12.13 25.29
N LEU A 533 1.41 -11.35 24.28
CA LEU A 533 1.87 -9.97 24.47
C LEU A 533 0.75 -9.05 24.97
N ILE A 534 -0.46 -9.15 24.41
CA ILE A 534 -1.62 -8.37 24.85
C ILE A 534 -2.02 -8.78 26.27
N ALA A 535 -2.01 -10.08 26.58
CA ALA A 535 -2.29 -10.58 27.92
C ALA A 535 -1.26 -10.08 28.94
N CYS A 536 0.02 -10.10 28.60
CA CYS A 536 1.09 -9.54 29.44
C CYS A 536 0.90 -8.04 29.68
N ALA A 537 0.58 -7.27 28.62
CA ALA A 537 0.32 -5.84 28.73
C ALA A 537 -0.90 -5.56 29.63
N LEU A 538 -1.96 -6.37 29.52
CA LEU A 538 -3.15 -6.26 30.38
C LEU A 538 -2.81 -6.55 31.85
N MET A 539 -2.03 -7.60 32.12
CA MET A 539 -1.60 -7.96 33.48
C MET A 539 -0.75 -6.85 34.10
N LEU A 540 0.20 -6.29 33.35
CA LEU A 540 1.01 -5.16 33.80
C LEU A 540 0.12 -3.94 34.11
N ASN A 541 -0.87 -3.66 33.25
CA ASN A 541 -1.79 -2.54 33.42
C ASN A 541 -2.69 -2.70 34.66
N LEU A 542 -3.16 -3.92 34.93
CA LEU A 542 -3.92 -4.27 36.13
C LEU A 542 -3.06 -4.16 37.40
N ALA A 543 -1.80 -4.59 37.37
CA ALA A 543 -0.85 -4.44 38.48
C ALA A 543 -0.58 -2.96 38.80
N MET A 544 -0.38 -2.12 37.78
CA MET A 544 -0.26 -0.68 37.95
C MET A 544 -1.51 -0.07 38.58
N MET A 545 -2.71 -0.52 38.18
CA MET A 545 -3.96 -0.04 38.77
C MET A 545 -4.09 -0.39 40.26
N MET A 546 -3.65 -1.57 40.67
CA MET A 546 -3.58 -1.98 42.08
C MET A 546 -2.66 -1.08 42.91
N SER A 547 -1.55 -0.63 42.32
CA SER A 547 -0.60 0.26 43.00
C SER A 547 -1.14 1.68 43.27
N ILE A 548 -2.24 2.08 42.63
CA ILE A 548 -2.95 3.35 42.90
C ILE A 548 -3.88 3.23 44.12
N ASN A 549 -4.28 2.01 44.52
CA ASN A 549 -4.98 1.66 45.76
C ASN A 549 -6.14 2.62 46.18
N SER A 550 -7.24 2.61 45.43
CA SER A 550 -8.50 3.30 45.74
C SER A 550 -9.68 2.31 45.79
N ARG A 551 -10.71 2.56 46.61
CA ARG A 551 -11.94 1.72 46.62
C ARG A 551 -12.57 1.62 45.22
N LEU A 552 -12.57 2.73 44.48
CA LEU A 552 -13.07 2.78 43.11
C LEU A 552 -12.19 1.98 42.13
N SER A 553 -10.86 2.09 42.25
CA SER A 553 -9.94 1.34 41.38
C SER A 553 -9.99 -0.17 41.67
N LEU A 554 -10.24 -0.56 42.92
CA LEU A 554 -10.44 -1.96 43.31
C LEU A 554 -11.73 -2.54 42.71
N MET A 555 -12.85 -1.80 42.76
CA MET A 555 -14.10 -2.24 42.14
C MET A 555 -13.96 -2.41 40.62
N ILE A 556 -13.30 -1.44 39.96
CA ILE A 556 -13.04 -1.51 38.51
C ILE A 556 -12.09 -2.67 38.19
N PHE A 557 -11.03 -2.85 38.98
CA PHE A 557 -10.11 -3.98 38.85
C PHE A 557 -10.84 -5.32 38.94
N LEU A 558 -11.69 -5.52 39.95
CA LEU A 558 -12.46 -6.77 40.12
C LEU A 558 -13.38 -7.03 38.92
N LEU A 559 -14.09 -6.01 38.43
CA LEU A 559 -14.93 -6.13 37.24
C LEU A 559 -14.11 -6.54 36.01
N LEU A 560 -12.98 -5.87 35.76
CA LEU A 560 -12.11 -6.16 34.63
C LEU A 560 -11.45 -7.54 34.73
N ALA A 561 -11.07 -7.96 35.94
CA ALA A 561 -10.51 -9.28 36.21
C ALA A 561 -11.55 -10.39 35.93
N VAL A 562 -12.81 -10.20 36.33
CA VAL A 562 -13.90 -11.13 36.00
C VAL A 562 -14.12 -11.19 34.48
N MET A 563 -14.12 -10.04 33.78
CA MET A 563 -14.22 -10.01 32.32
C MET A 563 -13.03 -10.69 31.62
N PHE A 564 -11.83 -10.55 32.16
CA PHE A 564 -10.64 -11.25 31.67
C PHE A 564 -10.75 -12.76 31.87
N LEU A 565 -11.05 -13.20 33.10
CA LEU A 565 -11.19 -14.61 33.47
C LEU A 565 -12.27 -15.30 32.62
N THR A 566 -13.44 -14.66 32.43
CA THR A 566 -14.50 -15.22 31.58
C THR A 566 -14.07 -15.39 30.13
N ARG A 567 -13.27 -14.48 29.57
CA ARG A 567 -12.68 -14.65 28.23
C ARG A 567 -11.59 -15.74 28.20
N ALA A 568 -10.70 -15.75 29.19
CA ALA A 568 -9.63 -16.73 29.30
C ALA A 568 -10.19 -18.17 29.42
N ILE A 569 -11.24 -18.36 30.21
CA ILE A 569 -11.95 -19.64 30.34
C ILE A 569 -12.56 -20.06 28.99
N LYS A 570 -13.23 -19.16 28.26
CA LYS A 570 -13.76 -19.48 26.92
C LYS A 570 -12.68 -19.92 25.94
N VAL A 571 -11.50 -19.28 25.98
CA VAL A 571 -10.35 -19.66 25.15
C VAL A 571 -9.77 -21.00 25.59
N ALA A 572 -9.58 -21.22 26.89
CA ALA A 572 -9.10 -22.49 27.43
C ALA A 572 -10.04 -23.65 27.09
N TRP A 573 -11.35 -23.42 27.14
CA TRP A 573 -12.36 -24.40 26.77
C TRP A 573 -12.36 -24.69 25.26
N ALA A 574 -12.17 -23.68 24.42
CA ALA A 574 -12.00 -23.87 22.97
C ALA A 574 -10.72 -24.65 22.63
N VAL A 575 -9.61 -24.39 23.33
CA VAL A 575 -8.36 -25.14 23.20
C VAL A 575 -8.53 -26.57 23.71
N TYR A 576 -9.22 -26.78 24.83
CA TYR A 576 -9.56 -28.10 25.35
C TYR A 576 -10.37 -28.93 24.35
N HIS A 577 -11.41 -28.35 23.74
CA HIS A 577 -12.18 -29.02 22.68
C HIS A 577 -11.31 -29.36 21.45
N LEU A 578 -10.37 -28.50 21.08
CA LEU A 578 -9.44 -28.75 19.97
C LEU A 578 -8.49 -29.91 20.31
N VAL A 579 -7.97 -29.96 21.53
CA VAL A 579 -7.07 -31.03 21.99
C VAL A 579 -7.81 -32.37 22.14
N VAL A 580 -9.05 -32.35 22.65
CA VAL A 580 -9.84 -33.56 22.90
C VAL A 580 -10.49 -34.12 21.63
N HIS A 581 -10.90 -33.26 20.67
CA HIS A 581 -11.60 -33.70 19.46
C HIS A 581 -10.75 -33.66 18.17
N HIS A 582 -9.52 -33.16 18.18
CA HIS A 582 -8.57 -33.24 17.05
C HIS A 582 -7.27 -33.99 17.39
N ALA A 583 -7.17 -34.68 18.52
CA ALA A 583 -6.17 -35.72 18.67
C ALA A 583 -6.48 -36.84 17.65
N PRO A 584 -5.59 -37.14 16.68
CA PRO A 584 -5.77 -38.30 15.82
C PRO A 584 -5.84 -39.53 16.71
N ALA A 585 -6.73 -40.45 16.38
CA ALA A 585 -6.93 -41.71 17.05
C ALA A 585 -5.59 -42.31 17.53
N ALA A 586 -5.42 -42.36 18.86
CA ALA A 586 -4.41 -43.20 19.50
C ALA A 586 -4.86 -44.67 19.43
N HIS A 587 -5.06 -45.17 18.21
CA HIS A 587 -5.01 -46.57 17.88
C HIS A 587 -3.79 -46.72 16.96
N VAL A 588 -2.69 -47.28 17.48
CA VAL A 588 -1.69 -48.11 16.75
C VAL A 588 -0.43 -48.43 17.59
N LEU A 589 -0.19 -47.82 18.76
CA LEU A 589 1.02 -48.12 19.57
C LEU A 589 0.77 -48.92 20.86
N VAL A 590 0.07 -50.06 20.73
CA VAL A 590 0.10 -51.15 21.74
C VAL A 590 0.63 -52.47 21.13
N ALA A 591 1.03 -52.47 19.86
CA ALA A 591 1.64 -53.64 19.21
C ALA A 591 3.15 -53.45 19.06
N ARG A 592 3.91 -53.65 20.15
CA ARG A 592 5.28 -54.19 20.22
C ARG A 592 5.90 -53.83 21.57
N LEU A 593 6.64 -54.80 22.13
CA LEU A 593 7.12 -54.94 23.52
C LEU A 593 6.00 -55.58 24.38
N SER A 594 5.89 -56.89 24.53
CA SER A 594 6.94 -57.92 24.62
C SER A 594 6.35 -59.33 24.42
N VAL A 595 7.08 -60.14 23.64
CA VAL A 595 6.99 -61.61 23.43
C VAL A 595 7.99 -62.27 24.42
N PRO A 596 7.91 -63.56 24.81
CA PRO A 596 7.00 -64.64 24.41
C PRO A 596 5.95 -65.06 25.43
#